data_AF-A0A6V8EBM3-F1
#
_entry.id   AF-A0A6V8EBM3-F1
#
_cell.length_a   1.000
_cell.length_b   1.000
_cell.length_c   1.000
_cell.angle_alpha   90.00
_cell.angle_beta   90.00
_cell.angle_gamma   90.00
#
_symmetry.space_group_name_H-M   'P 1'
#
loop_
_entity.id
_entity.type
_entity.pdbx_description
1 polymer ?
#
loop_
_entity_poly.entity_id
_entity_poly.type
_entity_poly.pdbx_seq_one_letter_code
_entity_poly.pdbx_strand_id
1 'polypeptide(L)'
;MISLAVSFLVLFMLTRRIMPAIVILFPVGIASLWVVGSMAAIGLKWNVLTVMVTALTLGIGIDYSIHMWRRFEVELQRRKNHWDALRASLSTTGVALLMSALTTSLGFVVLLFSPMPIIQDFGLITAITVIFSLLLSLVLLPVLMELSARSKEEDVIEKEFAPQLDDLA
;
A
#
# COMPACT_ATOMS: atom_id res chain seq x y z
N MET A 1 -0.28 -17.55 -1.57
CA MET A 1 0.57 -17.69 -0.36
C MET A 1 2.05 -17.53 -0.66
N ILE A 2 2.61 -18.19 -1.69
CA ILE A 2 4.02 -18.01 -2.09
C ILE A 2 4.35 -16.54 -2.37
N SER A 3 3.50 -15.83 -3.11
CA SER A 3 3.73 -14.40 -3.42
C SER A 3 3.75 -13.50 -2.17
N LEU A 4 2.89 -13.74 -1.19
CA LEU A 4 2.89 -13.02 0.10
C LEU A 4 4.17 -13.29 0.91
N ALA A 5 4.60 -14.55 0.97
CA ALA A 5 5.82 -14.94 1.69
C ALA A 5 7.08 -14.33 1.07
N VAL A 6 7.19 -14.38 -0.26
CA VAL A 6 8.31 -13.74 -1.00
C VAL A 6 8.29 -12.22 -0.80
N SER A 7 7.11 -11.60 -0.91
CA SER A 7 6.94 -10.17 -0.70
C SER A 7 7.36 -9.74 0.70
N PHE A 8 6.94 -10.49 1.73
CA PHE A 8 7.33 -10.24 3.11
C PHE A 8 8.84 -10.34 3.30
N LEU A 9 9.48 -11.37 2.72
CA LEU A 9 10.91 -11.60 2.87
C LEU A 9 11.73 -10.48 2.18
N VAL A 10 11.34 -10.08 0.97
CA VAL A 10 11.96 -8.96 0.25
C VAL A 10 11.79 -7.66 1.02
N LEU A 11 10.59 -7.37 1.51
CA LEU A 11 10.32 -6.18 2.31
C LEU A 11 11.14 -6.16 3.59
N PHE A 12 11.17 -7.27 4.33
CA PHE A 12 11.97 -7.42 5.54
C PHE A 12 13.46 -7.15 5.28
N MET A 13 13.99 -7.65 4.17
CA MET A 13 15.39 -7.42 3.79
C MET A 13 15.66 -5.96 3.42
N LEU A 14 14.68 -5.27 2.83
CA LEU A 14 14.79 -3.88 2.38
C LEU A 14 14.58 -2.86 3.51
N THR A 15 13.64 -3.10 4.42
CA THR A 15 13.34 -2.21 5.56
C THR A 15 14.21 -2.51 6.78
N ARG A 16 14.85 -3.70 6.86
CA ARG A 16 15.64 -4.19 8.00
C ARG A 16 14.90 -4.15 9.36
N ARG A 17 13.58 -3.92 9.36
CA ARG A 17 12.70 -3.83 10.54
C ARG A 17 11.31 -4.40 10.20
N ILE A 18 10.76 -5.18 11.12
CA ILE A 18 9.46 -5.87 10.96
C ILE A 18 8.27 -4.90 10.91
N MET A 19 8.27 -3.86 11.74
CA MET A 19 7.11 -2.94 11.82
C MET A 19 6.83 -2.20 10.50
N PRO A 20 7.82 -1.59 9.80
CA PRO A 20 7.60 -1.01 8.48
C PRO A 20 7.08 -2.01 7.44
N ALA A 21 7.56 -3.26 7.48
CA ALA A 21 7.11 -4.28 6.53
C ALA A 21 5.63 -4.62 6.71
N ILE A 22 5.14 -4.69 7.96
CA ILE A 22 3.72 -4.90 8.26
C ILE A 22 2.88 -3.70 7.79
N VAL A 23 3.31 -2.48 8.10
CA VAL A 23 2.60 -1.25 7.69
C VAL A 23 2.50 -1.14 6.16
N ILE A 24 3.54 -1.53 5.43
CA ILE A 24 3.54 -1.53 3.95
C ILE A 24 2.63 -2.64 3.39
N LEU A 25 2.61 -3.82 4.00
CA LEU A 25 1.80 -4.94 3.51
C LEU A 25 0.30 -4.82 3.83
N PHE A 26 -0.06 -4.04 4.85
CA PHE A 26 -1.45 -3.94 5.28
C PHE A 26 -2.38 -3.34 4.21
N PRO A 27 -2.05 -2.20 3.55
CA PRO A 27 -2.81 -1.71 2.40
C PRO A 27 -2.91 -2.74 1.27
N VAL A 28 -1.85 -3.50 1.02
CA VAL A 28 -1.79 -4.52 -0.04
C VAL A 28 -2.72 -5.70 0.26
N GLY A 29 -2.80 -6.11 1.53
CA GLY A 29 -3.73 -7.14 1.98
C GLY A 29 -5.18 -6.71 1.75
N ILE A 30 -5.52 -5.46 2.09
CA ILE A 30 -6.85 -4.90 1.87
C ILE A 30 -7.16 -4.78 0.37
N ALA A 31 -6.19 -4.35 -0.44
CA ALA A 31 -6.35 -4.31 -1.90
C ALA A 31 -6.66 -5.70 -2.46
N SER A 32 -5.98 -6.74 -1.97
CA SER A 32 -6.19 -8.13 -2.39
C SER A 32 -7.59 -8.64 -2.03
N LEU A 33 -8.07 -8.32 -0.81
CA LEU A 33 -9.44 -8.62 -0.39
C LEU A 33 -10.47 -7.89 -1.27
N TRP A 34 -10.19 -6.64 -1.62
CA TRP A 34 -11.05 -5.85 -2.49
C TRP A 34 -11.18 -6.45 -3.88
N VAL A 35 -10.09 -6.94 -4.47
CA VAL A 35 -10.13 -7.61 -5.78
C VAL A 35 -11.03 -8.84 -5.76
N VAL A 36 -10.88 -9.69 -4.74
CA VAL A 36 -11.74 -10.87 -4.58
C VAL A 36 -13.20 -10.46 -4.36
N GLY A 37 -13.44 -9.42 -3.55
CA GLY A 37 -14.78 -8.89 -3.29
C GLY A 37 -15.44 -8.27 -4.52
N SER A 38 -14.68 -7.53 -5.33
CA SER A 38 -15.20 -6.92 -6.57
C SER A 38 -15.46 -7.96 -7.66
N MET A 39 -14.63 -9.01 -7.75
CA MET A 39 -14.95 -10.17 -8.59
C MET A 39 -16.26 -10.84 -8.16
N ALA A 40 -16.49 -11.00 -6.87
CA ALA A 40 -17.73 -11.58 -6.34
C ALA A 40 -18.95 -10.67 -6.63
N ALA A 41 -18.81 -9.35 -6.48
CA ALA A 41 -19.89 -8.39 -6.75
C ALA A 41 -20.29 -8.31 -8.23
N ILE A 42 -19.32 -8.44 -9.13
CA ILE A 42 -19.53 -8.36 -10.60
C ILE A 42 -19.93 -9.72 -11.19
N GLY A 43 -19.84 -10.81 -10.41
CA GLY A 43 -20.19 -12.16 -10.87
C GLY A 43 -19.13 -12.79 -11.79
N LEU A 44 -17.88 -12.34 -11.69
CA LEU A 44 -16.78 -12.86 -12.51
C LEU A 44 -16.36 -14.26 -12.08
N LYS A 45 -16.18 -15.16 -13.06
CA LYS A 45 -15.73 -16.54 -12.81
C LYS A 45 -14.22 -16.60 -12.62
N TRP A 46 -13.78 -17.48 -11.72
CA TRP A 46 -12.36 -17.79 -11.56
C TRP A 46 -11.79 -18.44 -12.82
N ASN A 47 -10.76 -17.80 -13.37
CA ASN A 47 -9.99 -18.29 -14.49
C ASN A 47 -8.50 -17.90 -14.32
N VAL A 48 -7.65 -18.36 -15.23
CA VAL A 48 -6.20 -18.09 -15.19
C VAL A 48 -5.91 -16.59 -15.13
N LEU A 49 -6.64 -15.76 -15.89
CA LEU A 49 -6.44 -14.31 -15.90
C LEU A 49 -6.80 -13.69 -14.55
N THR A 50 -7.91 -14.08 -13.92
CA THR A 50 -8.27 -13.55 -12.59
C THR A 50 -7.26 -13.93 -11.51
N VAL A 51 -6.64 -15.12 -11.60
CA VAL A 51 -5.54 -15.50 -10.72
C VAL A 51 -4.33 -14.59 -10.95
N MET A 52 -4.02 -14.25 -12.21
CA MET A 52 -2.97 -13.28 -12.53
C MET A 52 -3.26 -11.89 -11.94
N VAL A 53 -4.51 -11.44 -11.92
CA VAL A 53 -4.90 -10.15 -11.29
C VAL A 53 -4.51 -10.14 -9.82
N THR A 54 -4.72 -11.23 -9.08
CA THR A 54 -4.33 -11.28 -7.67
C THR A 54 -2.82 -11.11 -7.47
N ALA A 55 -1.99 -11.71 -8.35
CA ALA A 55 -0.54 -11.53 -8.32
C ALA A 55 -0.13 -10.10 -8.70
N LEU A 56 -0.77 -9.52 -9.72
CA LEU A 56 -0.56 -8.12 -10.11
C LEU A 56 -0.93 -7.16 -8.97
N THR A 57 -2.03 -7.42 -8.26
CA THR A 57 -2.49 -6.63 -7.11
C THR A 57 -1.40 -6.54 -6.05
N LEU A 58 -0.79 -7.68 -5.70
CA LEU A 58 0.29 -7.72 -4.73
C LEU A 58 1.50 -6.92 -5.24
N GLY A 59 1.94 -7.15 -6.47
CA GLY A 59 3.09 -6.45 -7.04
C GLY A 59 2.92 -4.94 -7.08
N ILE A 60 1.80 -4.47 -7.64
CA ILE A 60 1.51 -3.04 -7.82
C ILE A 60 1.23 -2.36 -6.48
N GLY A 61 0.47 -3.02 -5.59
CA GLY A 61 0.20 -2.49 -4.26
C GLY A 61 1.48 -2.32 -3.43
N ILE A 62 2.38 -3.30 -3.47
CA ILE A 62 3.68 -3.22 -2.80
C ILE A 62 4.51 -2.10 -3.40
N ASP A 63 4.57 -1.99 -4.73
CA ASP A 63 5.36 -0.96 -5.41
C ASP A 63 4.95 0.46 -4.97
N TYR A 64 3.65 0.75 -5.01
CA TYR A 64 3.10 2.04 -4.59
C TYR A 64 3.34 2.29 -3.10
N SER A 65 3.14 1.28 -2.25
CA SER A 65 3.33 1.40 -0.81
C SER A 65 4.80 1.63 -0.45
N ILE A 66 5.75 0.92 -1.09
CA ILE A 66 7.20 1.10 -0.85
C ILE A 66 7.66 2.50 -1.29
N HIS A 67 7.26 2.94 -2.49
CA HIS A 67 7.68 4.24 -3.01
C HIS A 67 7.17 5.38 -2.13
N MET A 68 5.91 5.30 -1.71
CA MET A 68 5.33 6.28 -0.81
C MET A 68 5.99 6.23 0.57
N TRP A 69 6.19 5.03 1.15
CA TRP A 69 6.88 4.85 2.43
C TRP A 69 8.28 5.44 2.42
N ARG A 70 9.09 5.08 1.42
CA ARG A 70 10.47 5.54 1.33
C ARG A 70 10.53 7.06 1.18
N ARG A 71 9.62 7.66 0.40
CA ARG A 71 9.58 9.12 0.27
C ARG A 71 9.22 9.79 1.59
N PHE A 72 8.23 9.25 2.29
CA PHE A 72 7.82 9.74 3.60
C PHE A 72 8.97 9.72 4.60
N GLU A 73 9.68 8.60 4.71
CA GLU A 73 10.83 8.46 5.61
C GLU A 73 11.93 9.49 5.30
N VAL A 74 12.23 9.72 4.01
CA VAL A 74 13.24 10.71 3.59
C VAL A 74 12.80 12.14 3.91
N GLU A 75 11.53 12.49 3.70
CA GLU A 75 11.02 13.83 4.02
C GLU A 75 10.90 14.04 5.53
N LEU A 76 10.61 12.98 6.29
CA LEU A 76 10.54 13.03 7.76
C LEU A 76 11.91 13.32 8.38
N GLN A 77 12.98 12.74 7.85
CA GLN A 77 14.34 13.05 8.31
C GLN A 77 14.78 14.50 8.01
N ARG A 78 14.13 15.16 7.05
CA ARG A 78 14.44 16.52 6.61
C ARG A 78 13.56 17.59 7.24
N ARG A 79 12.48 17.21 7.91
CA ARG A 79 11.44 18.11 8.41
C ARG A 79 11.16 17.82 9.88
N LYS A 80 10.60 18.81 10.57
CA LYS A 80 10.32 18.69 12.01
C LYS A 80 8.95 18.04 12.31
N ASN A 81 8.02 18.09 11.36
CA ASN A 81 6.64 17.66 11.56
C ASN A 81 6.24 16.54 10.58
N HIS A 82 5.52 15.52 11.08
CA HIS A 82 4.97 14.43 10.25
C HIS A 82 4.07 14.94 9.12
N TRP A 83 3.22 15.93 9.42
CA TRP A 83 2.30 16.51 8.42
C TRP A 83 3.03 17.18 7.25
N ASP A 84 4.13 17.87 7.53
CA ASP A 84 4.93 18.52 6.48
C ASP A 84 5.66 17.49 5.63
N ALA A 85 6.13 16.40 6.23
CA ALA A 85 6.75 15.28 5.52
C ALA A 85 5.76 14.53 4.63
N LEU A 86 4.53 14.32 5.13
CA LEU A 86 3.47 13.70 4.35
C LEU A 86 3.08 14.57 3.15
N ARG A 87 2.84 15.87 3.39
CA ARG A 87 2.47 16.82 2.32
C ARG A 87 3.54 16.88 1.24
N ALA A 88 4.81 16.93 1.62
CA ALA A 88 5.92 16.91 0.68
C ALA A 88 5.95 15.61 -0.14
N SER A 89 5.78 14.47 0.53
CA SER A 89 5.79 13.16 -0.13
C SER A 89 4.64 12.98 -1.12
N LEU A 90 3.44 13.44 -0.76
CA LEU A 90 2.27 13.45 -1.66
C LEU A 90 2.50 14.38 -2.86
N SER A 91 3.08 15.56 -2.64
CA SER A 91 3.33 16.54 -3.71
C SER A 91 4.41 16.10 -4.72
N THR A 92 5.29 15.16 -4.34
CA THR A 92 6.32 14.64 -5.24
C THR A 92 6.02 13.23 -5.72
N THR A 93 6.09 12.25 -4.82
CA THR A 93 5.96 10.83 -5.16
C THR A 93 4.50 10.45 -5.31
N GLY A 94 3.59 11.03 -4.53
CA GLY A 94 2.15 10.81 -4.70
C GLY A 94 1.66 11.20 -6.09
N VAL A 95 2.08 12.36 -6.61
CA VAL A 95 1.77 12.79 -7.99
C VAL A 95 2.38 11.85 -9.03
N ALA A 96 3.63 11.41 -8.85
CA ALA A 96 4.26 10.46 -9.76
C ALA A 96 3.53 9.11 -9.79
N LEU A 97 3.11 8.60 -8.63
CA LEU A 97 2.34 7.36 -8.51
C LEU A 97 0.94 7.50 -9.13
N LEU A 98 0.28 8.65 -8.98
CA LEU A 98 -0.98 8.96 -9.65
C LEU A 98 -0.86 8.87 -11.18
N MET A 99 0.19 9.49 -11.75
CA MET A 99 0.43 9.45 -13.19
C MET A 99 0.77 8.04 -13.68
N SER A 100 1.54 7.28 -12.91
CA SER A 100 1.81 5.87 -13.19
C SER A 100 0.53 5.04 -13.18
N ALA A 101 -0.27 5.13 -12.12
CA ALA A 101 -1.51 4.39 -12.00
C ALA A 101 -2.51 4.75 -13.10
N LEU A 102 -2.59 6.02 -13.49
CA LEU A 102 -3.46 6.46 -14.57
C LEU A 102 -3.03 5.85 -15.91
N THR A 103 -1.75 5.92 -16.25
CA THR A 103 -1.23 5.34 -17.50
C THR A 103 -1.38 3.82 -17.53
N THR A 104 -1.08 3.13 -16.43
CA THR A 104 -1.29 1.67 -16.31
C THR A 104 -2.78 1.30 -16.43
N SER A 105 -3.67 2.03 -15.75
CA SER A 105 -5.11 1.77 -15.80
C SER A 105 -5.67 1.98 -17.20
N LEU A 106 -5.27 3.07 -17.87
CA LEU A 106 -5.66 3.31 -19.27
C LEU A 106 -5.15 2.20 -20.19
N GLY A 107 -3.92 1.70 -19.97
CA GLY A 107 -3.39 0.54 -20.70
C GLY A 107 -4.26 -0.72 -20.56
N PHE A 108 -4.79 -0.99 -19.36
CA PHE A 108 -5.72 -2.10 -19.15
C PHE A 108 -7.12 -1.84 -19.70
N VAL A 109 -7.61 -0.59 -19.66
CA VAL A 109 -8.89 -0.18 -20.24
C VAL A 109 -8.94 -0.45 -21.75
N VAL A 110 -7.81 -0.37 -22.46
CA VAL A 110 -7.75 -0.73 -23.89
C VAL A 110 -8.19 -2.18 -24.15
N LEU A 111 -8.03 -3.09 -23.18
CA LEU A 111 -8.47 -4.49 -23.34
C LEU A 111 -9.99 -4.64 -23.43
N LEU A 112 -10.77 -3.62 -23.07
CA LEU A 112 -12.22 -3.61 -23.27
C LEU A 112 -12.62 -3.67 -24.76
N PHE A 113 -11.74 -3.27 -25.67
CA PHE A 113 -11.96 -3.38 -27.11
C PHE A 113 -11.69 -4.78 -27.68
N SER A 114 -11.25 -5.74 -26.85
CA SER A 114 -11.02 -7.11 -27.28
C SER A 114 -12.31 -7.81 -27.69
N PRO A 115 -12.31 -8.70 -28.71
CA PRO A 115 -13.47 -9.51 -29.05
C PRO A 115 -13.74 -10.66 -28.05
N MET A 116 -12.80 -10.93 -27.14
CA MET A 116 -12.91 -12.01 -26.16
C MET A 116 -13.39 -11.47 -24.80
N PRO A 117 -14.57 -11.86 -24.29
CA PRO A 117 -15.09 -11.37 -23.01
C PRO A 117 -14.14 -11.58 -21.83
N ILE A 118 -13.45 -12.73 -21.80
CA ILE A 118 -12.46 -13.06 -20.75
C ILE A 118 -11.33 -12.01 -20.69
N ILE A 119 -10.93 -11.44 -21.82
CA ILE A 119 -9.89 -10.40 -21.88
C ILE A 119 -10.44 -9.03 -21.47
N GLN A 120 -11.69 -8.73 -21.84
CA GLN A 120 -12.37 -7.51 -21.40
C GLN A 120 -12.50 -7.49 -19.87
N ASP A 121 -12.97 -8.59 -19.27
CA ASP A 121 -13.11 -8.75 -17.82
C ASP A 121 -11.77 -8.56 -17.11
N PHE A 122 -10.70 -9.16 -17.66
CA PHE A 122 -9.34 -9.00 -17.15
C PHE A 122 -8.86 -7.54 -17.19
N GLY A 123 -9.11 -6.83 -18.29
CA GLY A 123 -8.79 -5.41 -18.41
C GLY A 123 -9.53 -4.56 -17.38
N LEU A 124 -10.84 -4.78 -17.27
CA LEU A 124 -11.69 -4.03 -16.34
C LEU A 124 -11.24 -4.20 -14.89
N ILE A 125 -11.13 -5.45 -14.44
CA ILE A 125 -10.77 -5.73 -13.04
C ILE A 125 -9.35 -5.25 -12.71
N THR A 126 -8.41 -5.36 -13.65
CA THR A 126 -7.03 -4.90 -13.42
C THR A 126 -6.94 -3.38 -13.37
N ALA A 127 -7.67 -2.66 -14.23
CA ALA A 127 -7.73 -1.21 -14.17
C ALA A 127 -8.30 -0.71 -12.83
N ILE A 128 -9.39 -1.32 -12.35
CA ILE A 128 -9.97 -1.01 -11.03
C ILE A 128 -8.97 -1.31 -9.91
N THR A 129 -8.28 -2.45 -10.00
CA THR A 129 -7.26 -2.89 -9.03
C THR A 129 -6.12 -1.88 -8.88
N VAL A 130 -5.62 -1.36 -10.01
CA VAL A 130 -4.53 -0.39 -10.03
C VAL A 130 -4.94 0.90 -9.31
N ILE A 131 -6.10 1.45 -9.64
CA ILE A 131 -6.63 2.66 -8.99
C ILE A 131 -6.85 2.41 -7.50
N PHE A 132 -7.44 1.28 -7.13
CA PHE A 132 -7.71 0.97 -5.73
C PHE A 132 -6.43 0.77 -4.92
N SER A 133 -5.44 0.09 -5.49
CA SER A 133 -4.11 -0.10 -4.88
C SER A 133 -3.40 1.23 -4.64
N LEU A 134 -3.52 2.16 -5.59
CA LEU A 134 -3.01 3.52 -5.43
C LEU A 134 -3.74 4.25 -4.29
N LEU A 135 -5.07 4.24 -4.28
CA LEU A 135 -5.85 4.93 -3.26
C LEU A 135 -5.51 4.43 -1.85
N LEU A 136 -5.41 3.13 -1.66
CA LEU A 136 -4.98 2.55 -0.38
C LEU A 136 -3.54 2.96 -0.02
N SER A 137 -2.63 2.99 -0.99
CA SER A 137 -1.24 3.41 -0.75
C SER A 137 -1.11 4.89 -0.42
N LEU A 138 -1.96 5.76 -0.98
CA LEU A 138 -1.91 7.21 -0.75
C LEU A 138 -2.75 7.68 0.43
N VAL A 139 -3.77 6.92 0.84
CA VAL A 139 -4.69 7.29 1.93
C VAL A 139 -4.43 6.46 3.17
N LEU A 140 -4.46 5.13 3.06
CA LEU A 140 -4.38 4.25 4.22
C LEU A 140 -2.97 4.21 4.80
N LEU A 141 -1.94 4.15 3.95
CA LEU A 141 -0.55 4.12 4.40
C LEU A 141 -0.17 5.32 5.28
N PRO A 142 -0.46 6.59 4.91
CA PRO A 142 -0.18 7.71 5.80
C PRO A 142 -0.92 7.68 7.13
N VAL A 143 -2.17 7.20 7.15
CA VAL A 143 -2.92 7.03 8.40
C VAL A 143 -2.23 6.02 9.31
N LEU A 144 -1.75 4.91 8.76
CA LEU A 144 -1.02 3.89 9.52
C LEU A 144 0.34 4.40 10.02
N MET A 145 1.03 5.23 9.22
CA MET A 145 2.29 5.87 9.64
C MET A 145 2.08 6.83 10.81
N GLU A 146 1.06 7.68 10.75
CA GLU A 146 0.73 8.62 11.82
C GLU A 146 0.34 7.87 13.11
N LEU A 147 -0.45 6.80 13.01
CA LEU A 147 -0.79 5.95 14.15
C LEU A 147 0.44 5.25 14.75
N SER A 148 1.33 4.71 13.92
CA SER A 148 2.54 4.05 14.38
C SER A 148 3.53 5.03 15.03
N ALA A 149 3.59 6.26 14.54
CA ALA A 149 4.39 7.32 15.12
C ALA A 149 3.91 7.71 16.53
N ARG A 150 2.60 7.91 16.69
CA ARG A 150 1.99 8.25 17.99
C ARG A 150 2.19 7.19 19.05
N SER A 151 1.96 5.92 18.70
CA SER A 151 2.20 4.78 19.61
C SER A 151 3.64 4.71 20.11
N LYS A 152 4.61 5.11 19.26
CA LYS A 152 6.02 5.12 19.64
C LYS A 152 6.39 6.31 20.54
N GLU A 153 5.67 7.42 20.43
CA GLU A 153 5.79 8.57 21.34
C GLU A 153 5.24 8.22 22.73
N GLU A 154 4.08 7.57 22.80
CA GLU A 154 3.49 7.08 24.06
C GLU A 154 4.39 6.05 24.76
N ASP A 155 4.94 5.07 24.04
CA ASP A 155 5.87 4.07 24.59
C ASP A 155 7.16 4.69 25.17
N VAL A 156 7.64 5.80 24.59
CA VAL A 156 8.85 6.50 25.05
C VAL A 156 8.53 7.32 26.30
N ILE A 157 7.41 8.05 26.30
CA ILE A 157 6.95 8.81 27.46
C ILE A 157 6.69 7.86 28.64
N GLU A 158 6.01 6.73 28.42
CA GLU A 158 5.77 5.75 29.48
C GLU A 158 7.09 5.22 30.06
N LYS A 159 8.08 4.87 29.23
CA LYS A 159 9.37 4.39 29.71
C LYS A 159 10.23 5.44 30.40
N GLU A 160 10.10 6.71 30.02
CA GLU A 160 10.90 7.80 30.58
C GLU A 160 10.31 8.34 31.89
N PHE A 161 8.98 8.31 32.03
CA PHE A 161 8.27 8.86 33.19
C PHE A 161 7.77 7.81 34.19
N ALA A 162 7.53 6.56 33.81
CA ALA A 162 7.13 5.50 34.76
C ALA A 162 8.17 5.25 35.88
N PRO A 163 9.50 5.25 35.63
CA PRO A 163 10.49 5.06 36.68
C PRO A 163 10.51 6.20 37.72
N GLN A 164 10.10 7.41 37.34
CA GLN A 164 10.12 8.59 38.20
C GLN A 164 8.89 8.70 39.11
N LEU A 165 7.81 7.96 38.79
CA LEU A 165 6.60 7.88 39.60
C LEU A 165 6.70 6.82 40.69
N ASP A 166 7.44 5.73 40.43
CA ASP A 166 7.72 4.68 41.44
C ASP A 166 8.65 5.17 42.56
N ASP A 167 9.55 6.13 42.29
CA ASP A 167 10.40 6.76 43.30
C ASP A 167 9.66 7.77 44.22
N LEU A 168 8.41 8.10 43.91
CA LEU A 168 7.56 9.04 44.66
C LEU A 168 6.45 8.34 45.48
N ALA A 169 6.35 7.00 45.41
CA ALA A 169 5.37 6.17 46.12
C ALA A 169 5.99 5.47 47.35
#